data_AF-A0A6L7NG65-F1
#
_entry.id   AF-A0A6L7NG65-F1
#
_cell.length_a   1.000
_cell.length_b   1.000
_cell.length_c   1.000
_cell.angle_alpha   90.00
_cell.angle_beta   90.00
_cell.angle_gamma   90.00
#
_symmetry.space_group_name_H-M   'P 1'
#
loop_
_entity.id
_entity.type
_entity.pdbx_description
1 polymer ?
#
loop_
_entity_poly.entity_id
_entity_poly.type
_entity_poly.pdbx_seq_one_letter_code
_entity_poly.pdbx_strand_id
1 'polypeptide(L)'
;MRPATSGEAAAGARPGNPGRRRVVVGVSVGLLVVLAVLPALPGVGDSALFTLTLMLTSVAVAVNWNLTGGFTGYVDFGHAAWFGIGAYTTAILMSLQTNGPQIGWAAPPAIILGAVVAGVLAAAIGRATMRLKGPYFSIALLGTFVAVREIVRVSGGLT
;
A
#
# COMPACT_ATOMS: atom_id res chain seq x y z
N MET A 1 -43.59 -19.64 12.62
CA MET A 1 -42.17 -19.40 12.29
C MET A 1 -41.43 -20.72 12.34
N ARG A 2 -40.95 -21.25 11.21
CA ARG A 2 -40.19 -22.51 11.15
C ARG A 2 -38.70 -22.23 11.41
N PRO A 3 -38.00 -22.99 12.26
CA PRO A 3 -36.57 -22.84 12.46
C PRO A 3 -35.82 -23.37 11.21
N ALA A 4 -34.93 -22.55 10.65
CA ALA A 4 -34.06 -22.94 9.55
C ALA A 4 -33.19 -24.13 9.99
N THR A 5 -33.24 -25.22 9.23
CA THR A 5 -32.46 -26.41 9.53
C THR A 5 -30.98 -26.13 9.25
N SER A 6 -30.10 -26.65 10.10
CA SER A 6 -28.64 -26.50 10.03
C SER A 6 -27.99 -26.97 8.71
N GLY A 7 -28.75 -27.62 7.82
CA GLY A 7 -28.30 -28.08 6.50
C GLY A 7 -28.35 -27.01 5.40
N GLU A 8 -29.25 -26.02 5.46
CA GLU A 8 -29.38 -25.01 4.40
C GLU A 8 -28.28 -23.93 4.46
N ALA A 9 -27.72 -23.68 5.65
CA ALA A 9 -26.63 -22.70 5.83
C ALA A 9 -25.29 -23.17 5.23
N ALA A 10 -25.05 -24.49 5.16
CA ALA A 10 -23.83 -25.05 4.59
C ALA A 10 -23.86 -25.15 3.05
N ALA A 11 -25.04 -25.06 2.43
CA ALA A 11 -25.24 -25.29 1.00
C ALA A 11 -24.89 -24.08 0.10
N GLY A 12 -24.59 -22.91 0.67
CA GLY A 12 -24.36 -21.66 -0.07
C GLY A 12 -22.90 -21.35 -0.44
N ALA A 13 -21.91 -22.01 0.17
CA ALA A 13 -20.50 -21.73 -0.09
C ALA A 13 -20.04 -22.44 -1.38
N ARG A 14 -20.31 -21.83 -2.54
CA ARG A 14 -19.78 -22.31 -3.83
C ARG A 14 -18.25 -22.44 -3.74
N PRO A 15 -17.67 -23.64 -3.88
CA PRO A 15 -16.22 -23.79 -3.88
C PRO A 15 -15.63 -22.94 -5.01
N GLY A 16 -14.69 -22.06 -4.68
CA GLY A 16 -14.08 -21.16 -5.65
C GLY A 16 -13.40 -21.96 -6.76
N ASN A 17 -13.72 -21.67 -8.03
CA ASN A 17 -13.18 -22.39 -9.18
C ASN A 17 -11.63 -22.29 -9.19
N PRO A 18 -10.90 -23.42 -9.00
CA PRO A 18 -9.44 -23.41 -8.96
C PRO A 18 -8.82 -22.96 -10.30
N GLY A 19 -9.53 -23.13 -11.42
CA GLY A 19 -9.12 -22.61 -12.72
C GLY A 19 -9.10 -21.08 -12.77
N ARG A 20 -10.10 -20.41 -12.19
CA ARG A 20 -10.15 -18.95 -12.10
C ARG A 20 -9.01 -18.39 -11.25
N ARG A 21 -8.66 -19.07 -10.14
CA ARG A 21 -7.53 -18.69 -9.29
C ARG A 21 -6.20 -18.77 -10.05
N ARG A 22 -5.99 -19.82 -10.85
CA ARG A 22 -4.77 -19.99 -11.67
C ARG A 22 -4.65 -18.92 -12.75
N VAL A 23 -5.76 -18.57 -13.41
CA VAL A 23 -5.79 -17.52 -14.44
C VAL A 23 -5.49 -16.15 -13.84
N VAL A 24 -6.10 -15.80 -12.69
CA VAL A 24 -5.84 -14.52 -12.02
C VAL A 24 -4.37 -14.42 -11.60
N VAL A 25 -3.82 -15.46 -10.98
CA VAL A 25 -2.40 -15.49 -10.59
C VAL A 25 -1.49 -15.37 -11.82
N GLY A 26 -1.79 -16.07 -12.91
CA GLY A 26 -1.02 -16.01 -14.15
C GLY A 26 -1.02 -14.60 -14.77
N VAL A 27 -2.17 -13.94 -14.82
CA VAL A 27 -2.31 -12.57 -15.32
C VAL A 27 -1.57 -11.58 -14.42
N SER A 28 -1.68 -11.71 -13.10
CA SER A 28 -0.97 -10.84 -12.15
C SER A 28 0.54 -10.99 -12.26
N VAL A 29 1.06 -12.22 -12.39
CA VAL A 29 2.48 -12.47 -12.59
C VAL A 29 2.95 -11.92 -13.94
N GLY A 30 2.19 -12.13 -15.01
CA GLY A 30 2.50 -11.57 -16.33
C GLY A 30 2.59 -10.04 -16.31
N LEU A 31 1.64 -9.37 -15.64
CA LEU A 31 1.63 -7.91 -15.49
C LEU A 31 2.85 -7.40 -14.70
N LEU A 32 3.24 -8.09 -13.62
CA LEU A 32 4.43 -7.73 -12.84
C LEU A 32 5.72 -7.87 -13.65
N VAL A 33 5.84 -8.91 -14.47
CA VAL A 33 6.99 -9.11 -15.36
C VAL A 33 7.06 -8.01 -16.41
N VAL A 34 5.92 -7.66 -17.03
CA VAL A 34 5.87 -6.56 -18.00
C VAL A 34 6.31 -5.25 -17.36
N LEU A 35 5.80 -4.92 -16.17
CA LEU A 35 6.19 -3.71 -15.43
C LEU A 35 7.67 -3.68 -15.06
N ALA A 36 8.27 -4.83 -14.75
CA ALA A 36 9.70 -4.92 -14.44
C ALA A 36 10.59 -4.74 -15.67
N VAL A 37 10.15 -5.20 -16.85
CA VAL A 37 10.93 -5.17 -18.10
C VAL A 37 10.72 -3.86 -18.87
N LEU A 38 9.56 -3.22 -18.75
CA LEU A 38 9.22 -1.97 -19.43
C LEU A 38 10.30 -0.86 -19.33
N PRO A 39 10.87 -0.54 -18.15
CA PRO A 39 11.89 0.51 -18.03
C PRO A 39 13.24 0.15 -18.66
N ALA A 40 13.48 -1.12 -19.00
CA ALA A 40 14.70 -1.57 -19.66
C ALA A 40 14.58 -1.58 -21.20
N LEU A 41 13.40 -1.27 -21.76
CA LEU A 41 13.18 -1.29 -23.21
C LEU A 41 13.69 0.00 -23.86
N PRO A 42 14.54 -0.09 -24.91
CA PRO A 42 14.99 1.09 -25.64
C PRO A 42 13.80 1.75 -26.36
N GLY A 43 13.55 3.03 -26.06
CA GLY A 43 12.46 3.83 -26.64
C GLY A 43 11.44 4.37 -25.62
N VAL A 44 11.51 3.96 -24.35
CA VAL A 44 10.69 4.55 -23.29
C VAL A 44 11.41 5.77 -22.70
N GLY A 45 10.89 6.97 -22.97
CA GLY A 45 11.44 8.20 -22.39
C GLY A 45 11.12 8.35 -20.90
N ASP A 46 11.98 9.06 -20.16
CA ASP A 46 11.83 9.29 -18.72
C ASP A 46 10.45 9.89 -18.35
N SER A 47 9.91 10.77 -19.20
CA SER A 47 8.58 11.36 -18.99
C SER A 47 7.45 10.33 -19.06
N ALA A 48 7.57 9.30 -19.91
CA ALA A 48 6.58 8.24 -20.02
C ALA A 48 6.64 7.34 -18.78
N LEU A 49 7.84 7.00 -18.29
CA LEU A 49 8.02 6.23 -17.05
C LEU A 49 7.50 6.98 -15.83
N PHE A 50 7.75 8.29 -15.75
CA PHE A 50 7.24 9.13 -14.68
C PHE A 50 5.70 9.20 -14.69
N THR A 51 5.10 9.43 -15.86
CA THR A 51 3.64 9.48 -16.01
C THR A 51 3.01 8.13 -15.66
N LEU A 52 3.59 7.03 -16.13
CA LEU A 52 3.14 5.69 -15.81
C LEU A 52 3.21 5.42 -14.30
N THR A 53 4.32 5.80 -13.65
CA THR A 53 4.50 5.65 -12.21
C THR A 53 3.45 6.43 -11.42
N LEU A 54 3.15 7.66 -11.84
CA LEU A 54 2.07 8.45 -11.24
C LEU A 54 0.71 7.79 -11.42
N MET A 55 0.39 7.32 -12.64
CA MET A 55 -0.88 6.61 -12.89
C MET A 55 -1.03 5.38 -12.00
N LEU A 56 0.01 4.53 -11.90
CA LEU A 56 0.00 3.36 -11.05
C LEU A 56 -0.17 3.72 -9.57
N THR A 57 0.50 4.78 -9.13
CA THR A 57 0.40 5.29 -7.76
C THR A 57 -1.02 5.77 -7.45
N SER A 58 -1.64 6.54 -8.35
CA SER A 58 -3.02 6.99 -8.19
C SER A 58 -4.02 5.83 -8.13
N VAL A 59 -3.84 4.81 -8.98
CA VAL A 59 -4.65 3.58 -8.93
C VAL A 59 -4.48 2.86 -7.59
N ALA A 60 -3.24 2.72 -7.10
CA ALA A 60 -2.97 2.08 -5.81
C ALA A 60 -3.66 2.81 -4.64
N VAL A 61 -3.60 4.15 -4.62
CA VAL A 61 -4.29 4.97 -3.62
C VAL A 61 -5.80 4.84 -3.72
N ALA A 62 -6.36 4.81 -4.94
CA ALA A 62 -7.79 4.61 -5.16
C ALA A 62 -8.25 3.22 -4.67
N VAL A 63 -7.47 2.17 -4.92
CA VAL A 63 -7.75 0.82 -4.41
C VAL A 63 -7.68 0.78 -2.88
N ASN A 64 -6.67 1.42 -2.28
CA ASN A 64 -6.57 1.55 -0.82
C ASN A 64 -7.81 2.24 -0.22
N TRP A 65 -8.27 3.32 -0.84
CA TRP A 65 -9.49 4.01 -0.42
C TRP A 65 -10.73 3.12 -0.55
N ASN A 66 -10.84 2.34 -1.63
CA ASN A 66 -11.95 1.41 -1.82
C ASN A 66 -11.94 0.27 -0.79
N LEU A 67 -10.74 -0.20 -0.38
CA LEU A 67 -10.57 -1.21 0.66
C LEU A 67 -11.06 -0.71 2.02
N THR A 68 -10.69 0.51 2.41
CA THR A 68 -11.10 1.09 3.69
C THR A 68 -12.56 1.56 3.63
N GLY A 69 -12.87 2.53 2.78
CA GLY A 69 -14.19 3.15 2.70
C GLY A 69 -15.27 2.24 2.13
N GLY A 70 -14.96 1.45 1.10
CA GLY A 70 -15.94 0.63 0.39
C GLY A 70 -16.26 -0.69 1.11
N PHE A 71 -15.23 -1.50 1.40
CA PHE A 71 -15.45 -2.85 1.97
C PHE A 71 -15.63 -2.87 3.48
N THR A 72 -14.93 -2.01 4.23
CA THR A 72 -15.01 -2.02 5.69
C THR A 72 -15.95 -0.96 6.25
N GLY A 73 -16.38 0.01 5.43
CA GLY A 73 -17.24 1.12 5.84
C GLY A 73 -16.54 2.16 6.72
N TYR A 74 -15.22 2.05 6.91
CA TYR A 74 -14.41 2.99 7.68
C TYR A 74 -13.71 3.97 6.73
N VAL A 75 -13.86 5.27 7.00
CA VAL A 75 -13.15 6.31 6.25
C VAL A 75 -11.77 6.53 6.89
N ASP A 76 -10.70 6.36 6.13
CA ASP A 76 -9.32 6.62 6.56
C ASP A 76 -8.79 7.91 5.92
N PHE A 77 -8.42 8.91 6.72
CA PHE A 77 -7.80 10.17 6.28
C PHE A 77 -6.27 10.22 6.47
N GLY A 78 -5.66 9.19 7.08
CA GLY A 78 -4.23 9.09 7.35
C GLY A 78 -3.41 8.38 6.27
N HIS A 79 -4.04 7.89 5.19
CA HIS A 79 -3.37 7.19 4.09
C HIS A 79 -2.19 7.96 3.47
N ALA A 80 -2.25 9.30 3.43
CA ALA A 80 -1.14 10.15 2.97
C ALA A 80 0.10 10.06 3.87
N ALA A 81 -0.07 9.86 5.19
CA ALA A 81 1.03 9.69 6.13
C ALA A 81 1.83 8.42 5.79
N TRP A 82 1.11 7.30 5.58
CA TRP A 82 1.70 6.00 5.27
C TRP A 82 2.40 5.99 3.92
N PHE A 83 1.75 6.58 2.92
CA PHE A 83 2.35 6.77 1.60
C PHE A 83 3.64 7.59 1.68
N GLY A 84 3.61 8.72 2.40
CA GLY A 84 4.78 9.59 2.59
C GLY A 84 5.94 8.89 3.30
N ILE A 85 5.67 8.17 4.39
CA ILE A 85 6.70 7.42 5.14
C ILE A 85 7.38 6.38 4.23
N GLY A 86 6.60 5.62 3.46
CA GLY A 86 7.16 4.61 2.55
C GLY A 86 7.99 5.23 1.44
N ALA A 87 7.45 6.24 0.75
CA ALA A 87 8.13 6.93 -0.34
C ALA A 87 9.42 7.62 0.12
N TYR A 88 9.39 8.29 1.28
CA TYR A 88 10.56 8.98 1.82
C TYR A 88 11.63 7.99 2.30
N THR A 89 11.23 6.88 2.92
CA THR A 89 12.15 5.81 3.30
C THR A 89 12.85 5.24 2.06
N THR A 90 12.08 4.89 1.01
CA THR A 90 12.65 4.42 -0.25
C THR A 90 13.56 5.45 -0.91
N ALA A 91 13.19 6.74 -0.91
CA ALA A 91 14.01 7.82 -1.45
C ALA A 91 15.34 7.99 -0.70
N ILE A 92 15.33 7.91 0.64
CA ILE A 92 16.56 7.94 1.44
C ILE A 92 17.44 6.74 1.11
N LEU A 93 16.86 5.53 1.07
CA LEU A 93 17.63 4.33 0.75
C LEU A 93 18.26 4.39 -0.65
N MET A 94 17.54 4.92 -1.64
CA MET A 94 18.07 5.14 -2.98
C MET A 94 19.11 6.27 -3.03
N SER A 95 18.99 7.31 -2.19
CA SER A 95 19.97 8.40 -2.11
C SER A 95 21.27 7.99 -1.41
N LEU A 96 21.20 7.10 -0.42
CA LEU A 96 22.38 6.52 0.21
C LEU A 96 23.19 5.63 -0.77
N GLN A 97 22.56 5.16 -1.84
CA GLN A 97 23.21 4.39 -2.90
C GLN A 97 24.10 5.25 -3.80
N THR A 98 23.80 6.54 -3.98
CA THR A 98 24.60 7.44 -4.83
C THR A 98 25.82 8.04 -4.12
N ASN A 99 25.85 8.05 -2.78
CA ASN A 99 26.91 8.69 -1.98
C ASN A 99 27.68 7.76 -1.01
N GLY A 100 27.29 6.49 -0.85
CA GLY A 100 27.91 5.52 0.07
C GLY A 100 28.71 4.40 -0.61
N PRO A 101 29.45 3.56 0.15
CA PRO A 101 30.12 2.39 -0.40
C PRO A 101 29.07 1.52 -1.09
N GLN A 102 29.36 1.12 -2.33
CA GLN A 102 28.44 0.47 -3.27
C GLN A 102 27.96 -0.89 -2.73
N ILE A 103 27.07 -0.89 -1.75
CA ILE A 103 26.32 -2.08 -1.40
C ILE A 103 25.32 -2.24 -2.55
N GLY A 104 25.61 -3.17 -3.46
CA GLY A 104 24.87 -3.39 -4.71
C GLY A 104 23.45 -3.92 -4.51
N TRP A 105 22.59 -3.15 -3.84
CA TRP A 105 21.16 -3.42 -3.80
C TRP A 105 20.53 -2.78 -5.04
N ALA A 106 19.81 -3.58 -5.83
CA ALA A 106 19.01 -3.05 -6.92
C ALA A 106 17.87 -2.16 -6.37
N ALA A 107 17.19 -1.38 -7.24
CA ALA A 107 16.01 -0.60 -6.84
C ALA A 107 14.90 -1.40 -6.11
N PRO A 108 14.64 -2.69 -6.40
CA PRO A 108 13.53 -3.43 -5.78
C PRO A 108 13.66 -3.61 -4.25
N PRO A 109 14.82 -3.97 -3.67
CA PRO A 109 14.96 -4.02 -2.22
C PRO A 109 14.66 -2.73 -1.46
N ALA A 110 15.03 -1.55 -2.00
CA ALA A 110 14.75 -0.27 -1.36
C ALA A 110 13.24 0.02 -1.31
N ILE A 111 12.52 -0.37 -2.36
CA ILE A 111 11.06 -0.28 -2.43
C ILE A 111 10.43 -1.25 -1.42
N ILE A 112 10.91 -2.51 -1.36
CA ILE A 112 10.41 -3.51 -0.42
C ILE A 112 10.64 -3.04 1.01
N LEU A 113 11.82 -2.53 1.34
CA LEU A 113 12.11 -2.08 2.69
C LEU A 113 11.26 -0.86 3.08
N GLY A 114 11.09 0.11 2.16
CA GLY A 114 10.18 1.24 2.38
C GLY A 114 8.74 0.79 2.63
N ALA A 115 8.26 -0.19 1.85
CA ALA A 115 6.94 -0.79 2.04
C ALA A 115 6.82 -1.54 3.39
N VAL A 116 7.88 -2.26 3.81
CA VAL A 116 7.92 -2.93 5.10
C VAL A 116 7.88 -1.92 6.25
N VAL A 117 8.69 -0.87 6.20
CA VAL A 117 8.72 0.19 7.22
C VAL A 117 7.36 0.86 7.34
N ALA A 118 6.78 1.29 6.22
CA ALA A 118 5.45 1.89 6.20
C ALA A 118 4.38 0.91 6.71
N GLY A 119 4.43 -0.36 6.28
CA GLY A 119 3.49 -1.40 6.68
C GLY A 119 3.57 -1.75 8.17
N VAL A 120 4.76 -1.81 8.75
CA VAL A 120 4.96 -2.06 10.18
C VAL A 120 4.38 -0.92 11.01
N LEU A 121 4.67 0.33 10.64
CA LEU A 121 4.13 1.50 11.34
C LEU A 121 2.60 1.59 11.19
N ALA A 122 2.08 1.35 9.98
CA ALA A 122 0.65 1.30 9.72
C ALA A 122 -0.04 0.18 10.50
N ALA A 123 0.58 -1.00 10.63
CA ALA A 123 0.04 -2.10 11.41
C ALA A 123 0.07 -1.83 12.93
N ALA A 124 1.13 -1.18 13.42
CA ALA A 124 1.25 -0.80 14.83
C ALA A 124 0.16 0.20 15.22
N ILE A 125 0.00 1.27 14.44
CA ILE A 125 -1.06 2.27 14.68
C ILE A 125 -2.43 1.68 14.38
N GLY A 126 -2.57 0.92 13.29
CA GLY A 126 -3.80 0.22 12.91
C GLY A 126 -4.33 -0.68 14.02
N ARG A 127 -3.46 -1.46 14.69
CA ARG A 127 -3.87 -2.26 15.86
C ARG A 127 -4.45 -1.41 16.99
N ALA A 128 -3.90 -0.23 17.24
CA ALA A 128 -4.40 0.67 18.26
C ALA A 128 -5.74 1.29 17.85
N THR A 129 -5.87 1.71 16.58
CA THR A 129 -7.04 2.43 16.08
C THR A 129 -8.22 1.54 15.74
N MET A 130 -8.01 0.28 15.35
CA MET A 130 -9.06 -0.71 15.08
C MET A 130 -9.91 -1.05 16.33
N ARG A 131 -9.48 -0.64 17.52
CA ARG A 131 -10.28 -0.73 18.75
C ARG A 131 -11.41 0.31 18.80
N LEU A 132 -11.31 1.37 18.00
CA LEU A 132 -12.34 2.42 17.93
C LEU A 132 -13.41 2.03 16.91
N LYS A 133 -14.67 2.27 17.25
CA LYS A 133 -15.83 1.98 16.39
C LYS A 133 -16.41 3.26 15.80
N GLY A 134 -16.89 3.20 14.57
CA GLY A 134 -17.55 4.34 13.91
C GLY A 134 -16.59 5.50 13.58
N PRO A 135 -17.04 6.76 13.68
CA PRO A 135 -16.28 7.94 13.22
C PRO A 135 -14.96 8.18 13.96
N TYR A 136 -14.83 7.63 15.17
CA TYR A 136 -13.64 7.78 15.99
C TYR A 136 -12.39 7.18 15.35
N PHE A 137 -12.54 6.17 14.49
CA PHE A 137 -11.43 5.61 13.70
C PHE A 137 -10.83 6.66 12.77
N SER A 138 -11.69 7.37 12.03
CA SER A 138 -11.28 8.40 11.08
C SER A 138 -10.56 9.56 11.77
N ILE A 139 -11.05 9.98 12.94
CA ILE A 139 -10.45 11.05 13.76
C ILE A 139 -9.07 10.60 14.28
N ALA A 140 -8.94 9.35 14.72
CA ALA A 140 -7.67 8.82 15.22
C ALA A 140 -6.58 8.77 14.13
N LEU A 141 -6.93 8.41 12.89
CA LEU A 141 -5.97 8.42 11.77
C LEU A 141 -5.65 9.85 11.30
N LEU A 142 -6.60 10.78 11.37
CA LEU A 142 -6.34 12.22 11.22
C LEU A 142 -5.32 12.72 12.23
N GLY A 143 -5.50 12.38 13.51
CA GLY A 143 -4.55 12.72 14.58
C GLY A 143 -3.16 12.12 14.32
N THR A 144 -3.10 10.88 13.82
CA THR A 144 -1.85 10.24 13.40
C THR A 144 -1.16 11.03 12.29
N PHE A 145 -1.89 11.43 11.25
CA PHE A 145 -1.34 12.25 10.16
C PHE A 145 -0.77 13.58 10.67
N VAL A 146 -1.49 14.26 11.57
CA VAL A 146 -1.01 15.50 12.19
C VAL A 146 0.25 15.26 13.03
N ALA A 147 0.30 14.16 13.78
CA ALA A 147 1.49 13.79 14.55
C ALA A 147 2.72 13.57 13.65
N VAL A 148 2.57 12.82 12.55
CA VAL A 148 3.65 12.61 11.57
C VAL A 148 4.10 13.94 10.98
N ARG A 149 3.16 14.80 10.58
CA ARG A 149 3.46 16.14 10.06
C ARG A 149 4.23 16.99 11.07
N GLU A 150 3.84 16.99 12.33
CA GLU A 150 4.51 17.78 13.36
C GLU A 150 5.89 17.22 13.70
N ILE A 151 6.07 15.90 13.70
CA ILE A 151 7.39 15.27 13.84
C ILE A 151 8.32 15.80 12.73
N VAL A 152 7.88 15.78 11.48
CA VAL A 152 8.68 16.30 10.36
C VAL A 152 8.97 17.79 10.53
N ARG A 153 7.99 18.59 10.99
CA ARG A 153 8.15 20.02 11.23
C ARG A 153 9.17 20.32 12.33
N VAL A 154 9.14 19.57 13.43
CA VAL A 154 10.10 19.68 14.53
C VAL A 154 11.49 19.22 14.10
N SER A 155 11.59 18.13 13.33
CA SER A 155 12.86 17.64 12.80
C SER A 155 13.49 18.60 11.78
N GLY A 156 12.67 19.31 11.00
CA GLY A 156 13.14 20.35 10.07
C GLY A 156 13.69 21.60 10.74
N GLY A 157 13.53 21.75 12.06
CA GLY A 157 14.20 22.81 12.85
C GLY A 157 15.61 22.45 13.33
N LEU A 158 16.10 21.24 13.04
CA LEU A 158 17.39 20.70 13.50
C LEU A 158 18.44 20.54 12.37
N THR A 159 18.13 21.03 11.16
CA THR A 159 19.04 21.12 10.00
C THR A 159 18.97 22.52 9.42
#